data_AF-A0A8K0JP64-F1
#
_entry.id   AF-A0A8K0JP64-F1
#
_cell.length_a   1.000
_cell.length_b   1.000
_cell.length_c   1.000
_cell.angle_alpha   90.00
_cell.angle_beta   90.00
_cell.angle_gamma   90.00
#
_symmetry.space_group_name_H-M   'P 1'
#
loop_
_entity.id
_entity.type
_entity.pdbx_description
1 polymer ?
#
loop_
_entity_poly.entity_id
_entity_poly.type
_entity_poly.pdbx_seq_one_letter_code
_entity_poly.pdbx_strand_id
1 'polypeptide(L)'
;MSNQQQQQQATTTLPASSMSRSNPSCGNLPTNALVLPATAQLQALLTIIRDVKTQRGEFVFTSDRIIRLLVEEGLNHLPVVSHTVTTPLGIEYQGVSFQGKICGVSIMRAGEAMEAGLRECARSGS
;
A
#
# COMPACT_ATOMS: atom_id res chain seq x y z
N MET A 1 40.14 5.27 -38.67
CA MET A 1 38.78 4.70 -38.65
C MET A 1 38.36 4.60 -37.20
N SER A 2 37.59 5.57 -36.76
CA SER A 2 37.16 5.82 -35.39
C SER A 2 35.94 4.96 -35.08
N ASN A 3 35.99 4.12 -34.05
CA ASN A 3 34.78 3.56 -33.46
C ASN A 3 34.37 4.43 -32.28
N GLN A 4 33.51 5.41 -32.59
CA GLN A 4 32.81 6.24 -31.63
C GLN A 4 31.69 5.43 -30.95
N GLN A 5 31.62 5.69 -29.65
CA GLN A 5 30.51 5.50 -28.71
C GLN A 5 29.11 5.50 -29.33
N GLN A 6 28.25 4.60 -28.82
CA GLN A 6 27.05 5.08 -28.13
C GLN A 6 26.58 4.12 -27.03
N GLN A 7 26.53 4.68 -25.82
CA GLN A 7 25.86 4.16 -24.63
C GLN A 7 24.38 3.93 -24.90
N GLN A 8 23.82 2.85 -24.36
CA GLN A 8 22.41 2.84 -23.95
C GLN A 8 22.31 2.33 -22.52
N GLN A 9 21.56 3.10 -21.74
CA GLN A 9 21.48 3.12 -20.29
C GLN A 9 20.80 1.87 -19.74
N ALA A 10 21.27 1.45 -18.57
CA ALA A 10 20.70 0.39 -17.77
C ALA A 10 19.23 0.70 -17.44
N THR A 11 18.32 0.00 -18.11
CA THR A 11 16.95 -0.18 -17.63
C THR A 11 16.93 -1.49 -16.86
N THR A 12 17.33 -1.45 -15.59
CA THR A 12 16.99 -2.52 -14.65
C THR A 12 15.51 -2.32 -14.30
N THR A 13 14.63 -2.80 -15.17
CA THR A 13 13.27 -3.16 -14.75
C THR A 13 13.44 -4.15 -13.62
N LEU A 14 13.30 -3.69 -12.39
CA LEU A 14 13.07 -4.60 -11.28
C LEU A 14 11.77 -5.33 -11.63
N PRO A 15 11.78 -6.66 -11.81
CA PRO A 15 10.53 -7.39 -11.79
C PRO A 15 9.98 -7.15 -10.39
N ALA A 16 8.88 -6.41 -10.30
CA ALA A 16 8.01 -6.49 -9.14
C ALA A 16 7.60 -7.95 -9.07
N SER A 17 8.41 -8.74 -8.36
CA SER A 17 8.24 -10.15 -8.20
C SER A 17 6.82 -10.32 -7.71
N SER A 18 6.01 -10.96 -8.55
CA SER A 18 4.72 -11.51 -8.23
C SER A 18 4.94 -12.52 -7.11
N MET A 19 5.07 -12.02 -5.89
CA MET A 19 5.17 -12.85 -4.70
C MET A 19 3.74 -13.28 -4.41
N SER A 20 3.31 -14.29 -5.18
CA SER A 20 2.10 -15.06 -4.94
C SER A 20 2.24 -15.70 -3.57
N ARG A 21 1.87 -14.94 -2.54
CA ARG A 21 1.57 -15.49 -1.22
C ARG A 21 0.20 -16.14 -1.39
N SER A 22 0.22 -17.40 -1.82
CA SER A 22 -0.97 -18.25 -1.87
C SER A 22 -1.51 -18.39 -0.45
N ASN A 23 -2.44 -17.51 -0.09
CA ASN A 23 -3.21 -17.63 1.13
C ASN A 23 -4.22 -18.77 0.89
N PRO A 24 -4.18 -19.88 1.66
CA PRO A 24 -5.08 -20.99 1.41
C PRO A 24 -6.50 -20.55 1.77
N SER A 25 -7.46 -20.90 0.90
CA SER A 25 -8.91 -20.72 1.01
C SER A 25 -9.50 -19.31 0.83
N CYS A 26 -9.55 -18.85 -0.43
CA CYS A 26 -10.70 -18.10 -0.93
C CYS A 26 -10.86 -18.41 -2.43
N GLY A 27 -12.01 -18.98 -2.83
CA GLY A 27 -12.24 -19.50 -4.18
C GLY A 27 -12.01 -18.46 -5.29
N ASN A 28 -11.50 -18.90 -6.45
CA ASN A 28 -11.22 -18.13 -7.67
C ASN A 28 -11.52 -16.62 -7.60
N LEU A 29 -10.64 -15.86 -6.94
CA LEU A 29 -10.65 -14.40 -7.09
C LEU A 29 -10.13 -14.02 -8.48
N PRO A 30 -10.61 -12.91 -9.06
CA PRO A 30 -10.07 -12.42 -10.32
C PRO A 30 -8.61 -11.97 -10.14
N THR A 31 -7.84 -11.95 -11.23
CA THR A 31 -6.38 -11.68 -11.22
C THR A 31 -6.00 -10.29 -10.73
N ASN A 32 -6.94 -9.34 -10.73
CA ASN A 32 -6.78 -7.98 -10.23
C ASN A 32 -7.22 -7.80 -8.77
N ALA A 33 -7.68 -8.86 -8.10
CA ALA A 33 -8.02 -8.82 -6.68
C ALA A 33 -6.83 -9.26 -5.83
N LEU A 34 -6.48 -8.43 -4.86
CA LEU A 34 -5.39 -8.66 -3.93
C LEU A 34 -5.97 -8.80 -2.52
N VAL A 35 -5.51 -9.81 -1.79
CA VAL A 35 -5.96 -10.11 -0.44
C VAL A 35 -4.85 -9.72 0.53
N LEU A 36 -5.19 -8.96 1.56
CA LEU A 36 -4.25 -8.65 2.64
C LEU A 36 -3.64 -9.94 3.22
N PRO A 37 -2.34 -9.96 3.54
CA PRO A 37 -1.71 -11.10 4.19
C PRO A 37 -2.46 -11.50 5.47
N ALA A 38 -2.86 -12.77 5.59
CA ALA A 38 -3.54 -13.28 6.77
C ALA A 38 -2.60 -13.46 7.96
N THR A 39 -2.21 -12.35 8.57
CA THR A 39 -1.42 -12.35 9.81
C THR A 39 -2.30 -12.71 11.00
N ALA A 40 -1.72 -13.30 12.05
CA ALA A 40 -2.44 -13.57 13.30
C ALA A 40 -3.06 -12.29 13.91
N GLN A 41 -2.39 -11.14 13.73
CA GLN A 41 -2.92 -9.84 14.16
C GLN A 41 -4.18 -9.46 13.39
N LEU A 42 -4.16 -9.56 12.05
CA LEU A 42 -5.34 -9.25 11.23
C LEU A 42 -6.51 -10.19 11.57
N GLN A 43 -6.23 -11.48 11.79
CA GLN A 43 -7.27 -12.44 12.21
C GLN A 43 -7.89 -12.07 13.57
N ALA A 44 -7.09 -11.63 14.54
CA ALA A 44 -7.60 -11.16 15.83
C ALA A 44 -8.50 -9.92 15.68
N LEU A 45 -8.06 -8.91 14.91
CA LEU A 45 -8.85 -7.71 14.64
C LEU A 45 -10.17 -8.05 13.93
N LEU A 46 -10.10 -8.92 12.93
CA LEU A 46 -11.27 -9.42 12.20
C LEU A 46 -12.24 -10.21 13.08
N THR A 47 -11.73 -10.91 14.10
CA THR A 47 -12.57 -11.63 15.07
C THR A 47 -13.35 -10.65 15.94
N ILE A 48 -12.68 -9.59 16.44
CA ILE A 48 -13.32 -8.55 17.27
C ILE A 48 -14.45 -7.85 16.51
N ILE A 49 -14.23 -7.41 15.27
CA ILE A 49 -15.28 -6.70 14.51
C ILE A 49 -16.46 -7.60 14.10
N ARG A 50 -16.29 -8.92 14.13
CA ARG A 50 -17.34 -9.91 13.79
C ARG A 50 -18.13 -10.40 15.01
N ASP A 51 -17.59 -10.23 16.21
CA ASP A 51 -18.31 -10.60 17.43
C ASP A 51 -19.45 -9.61 17.71
N VAL A 52 -20.67 -10.14 17.83
CA VAL A 52 -21.89 -9.38 18.15
C VAL A 52 -21.83 -8.75 19.54
N LYS A 53 -20.98 -9.26 20.44
CA LYS A 53 -20.81 -8.76 21.81
C LYS A 53 -19.81 -7.60 21.89
N THR A 54 -19.14 -7.25 20.80
CA THR A 54 -18.14 -6.19 20.78
C THR A 54 -18.77 -4.83 21.09
N GLN A 55 -18.17 -4.13 22.05
CA GLN A 55 -18.59 -2.78 22.42
C GLN A 55 -18.30 -1.78 21.30
N ARG A 56 -19.10 -0.71 21.21
CA ARG A 56 -18.95 0.32 20.18
C ARG A 56 -17.53 0.91 20.11
N GLY A 57 -16.92 1.21 21.26
CA GLY A 57 -15.57 1.80 21.30
C GLY A 57 -14.51 0.88 20.68
N GLU A 58 -14.54 -0.41 21.07
CA GLU A 58 -13.66 -1.43 20.54
C GLU A 58 -13.90 -1.69 19.05
N PHE A 59 -15.15 -1.66 18.61
CA PHE A 59 -15.50 -1.79 17.19
C PHE A 59 -14.89 -0.67 16.36
N VAL A 60 -15.04 0.59 16.79
CA VAL A 60 -14.49 1.75 16.08
C VAL A 60 -12.96 1.68 16.05
N PHE A 61 -12.32 1.50 17.20
CA PHE A 61 -10.85 1.41 17.31
C PHE A 61 -10.26 0.29 16.44
N THR A 62 -10.89 -0.88 16.46
CA THR A 62 -10.44 -2.04 15.67
C THR A 62 -10.68 -1.81 14.18
N SER A 63 -11.82 -1.22 13.80
CA SER A 63 -12.14 -0.89 12.40
C SER A 63 -11.14 0.11 11.83
N ASP A 64 -10.82 1.18 12.56
CA ASP A 64 -9.83 2.19 12.15
C ASP A 64 -8.45 1.55 11.90
N ARG A 65 -8.06 0.60 12.76
CA ARG A 65 -6.80 -0.14 12.58
C ARG A 65 -6.81 -1.01 11.33
N ILE A 66 -7.93 -1.69 11.03
CA ILE A 66 -8.06 -2.50 9.79
C ILE A 66 -8.03 -1.59 8.56
N ILE A 67 -8.73 -0.45 8.60
CA ILE A 67 -8.76 0.54 7.53
C ILE A 67 -7.36 1.04 7.22
N ARG A 68 -6.55 1.37 8.24
CA ARG A 68 -5.17 1.82 8.03
C ARG A 68 -4.32 0.76 7.32
N LEU A 69 -4.44 -0.51 7.73
CA LEU A 69 -3.73 -1.61 7.05
C LEU A 69 -4.16 -1.76 5.58
N LEU A 70 -5.47 -1.63 5.30
CA LEU A 70 -6.01 -1.69 3.94
C LEU A 70 -5.51 -0.53 3.07
N VAL A 71 -5.49 0.69 3.62
CA VAL A 71 -5.02 1.88 2.93
C VAL A 71 -3.52 1.78 2.64
N GLU A 72 -2.71 1.40 3.64
CA GLU A 72 -1.25 1.24 3.46
C GLU A 72 -0.93 0.23 2.35
N GLU A 73 -1.59 -0.92 2.35
CA GLU A 73 -1.40 -1.90 1.27
C GLU A 73 -1.92 -1.39 -0.07
N GLY A 74 -3.07 -0.72 -0.09
CA GLY A 74 -3.63 -0.13 -1.31
C GLY A 74 -2.69 0.90 -1.95
N LEU A 75 -2.05 1.75 -1.15
CA LEU A 75 -1.10 2.75 -1.60
C LEU A 75 0.21 2.11 -2.12
N ASN A 76 0.60 0.93 -1.61
CA ASN A 76 1.78 0.20 -2.07
C ASN A 76 1.65 -0.30 -3.53
N HIS A 77 0.43 -0.38 -4.06
CA HIS A 77 0.17 -0.76 -5.45
C HIS A 77 0.16 0.43 -6.43
N LEU A 78 0.37 1.65 -5.94
CA LEU A 78 0.43 2.83 -6.79
C LEU A 78 1.74 2.88 -7.58
N PRO A 79 1.71 3.44 -8.80
CA PRO A 79 2.92 3.61 -9.59
C PRO A 79 3.92 4.53 -8.88
N VAL A 80 5.20 4.14 -8.91
CA VAL A 80 6.32 4.89 -8.32
C VAL A 80 7.41 5.18 -9.35
N VAL A 81 8.18 6.24 -9.11
CA VAL A 81 9.33 6.66 -9.92
C VAL A 81 10.59 6.74 -9.05
N SER A 82 11.76 6.51 -9.65
CA SER A 82 13.05 6.62 -8.93
C SER A 82 13.30 8.04 -8.46
N HIS A 83 13.70 8.20 -7.19
CA HIS A 83 13.99 9.49 -6.60
C HIS A 83 15.18 9.39 -5.64
N THR A 84 16.26 10.10 -5.95
CA THR A 84 17.46 10.13 -5.13
C THR A 84 17.41 11.32 -4.17
N VAL A 85 17.67 11.07 -2.88
CA VAL A 85 17.77 12.13 -1.86
C VAL A 85 19.14 12.10 -1.20
N THR A 86 19.68 13.28 -0.91
CA THR A 86 20.88 13.40 -0.08
C THR A 86 20.47 13.32 1.37
N THR A 87 20.94 12.28 2.07
CA THR A 87 20.72 12.14 3.51
C THR A 87 21.46 13.24 4.27
N PRO A 88 21.08 13.57 5.52
CA PRO A 88 21.80 14.55 6.35
C PRO A 88 23.28 14.22 6.58
N LEU A 89 23.69 12.98 6.29
CA LEU A 89 25.07 12.51 6.35
C LEU A 89 25.87 12.82 5.07
N GLY A 90 25.26 13.48 4.07
CA GLY A 90 25.87 13.78 2.78
C GLY A 90 25.93 12.59 1.81
N ILE A 91 25.29 11.46 2.15
CA ILE A 91 25.26 10.24 1.34
C ILE A 91 23.98 10.22 0.52
N GLU A 92 24.08 9.91 -0.77
CA GLU A 92 22.92 9.71 -1.64
C GLU A 92 22.18 8.41 -1.33
N TYR A 93 20.87 8.49 -1.18
CA TYR A 93 19.96 7.36 -1.03
C TYR A 93 19.06 7.26 -2.26
N GLN A 94 19.15 6.13 -2.97
CA GLN A 94 18.28 5.83 -4.11
C GLN A 94 16.95 5.27 -3.60
N GLY A 95 15.95 6.15 -3.51
CA GLY A 95 14.59 5.80 -3.11
C GLY A 95 13.61 5.85 -4.27
N VAL A 96 12.33 5.90 -3.92
CA VAL A 96 11.23 6.06 -4.86
C VAL A 96 10.24 7.12 -4.36
N SER A 97 9.53 7.75 -5.28
CA SER A 97 8.40 8.65 -4.99
C SER A 97 7.17 8.21 -5.78
N PHE A 98 5.98 8.57 -5.32
CA PHE A 98 4.74 8.25 -6.03
C PHE A 98 4.64 9.02 -7.36
N GLN A 99 4.13 8.36 -8.39
CA GLN A 99 3.90 8.97 -9.69
C GLN A 99 2.58 9.76 -9.68
N GLY A 100 2.67 11.09 -9.71
CA GLY A 100 1.50 11.97 -9.84
C GLY A 100 0.81 12.33 -8.52
N LYS A 101 -0.45 12.79 -8.61
CA LYS A 101 -1.27 13.18 -7.46
C LYS A 101 -2.39 12.17 -7.24
N ILE A 102 -2.67 11.86 -5.98
CA ILE A 102 -3.71 10.90 -5.58
C ILE A 102 -4.90 11.68 -5.03
N CYS A 103 -6.12 11.25 -5.36
CA CYS A 103 -7.34 11.73 -4.72
C CYS A 103 -8.17 10.55 -4.21
N GLY A 104 -8.73 10.69 -3.01
CA GLY A 104 -9.69 9.75 -2.45
C GLY A 104 -11.11 10.14 -2.80
N VAL A 105 -11.93 9.17 -3.21
CA VAL A 105 -13.37 9.35 -3.43
C VAL A 105 -14.12 8.39 -2.52
N SER A 106 -14.83 8.92 -1.55
CA SER A 106 -15.59 8.13 -0.56
C SER A 106 -17.04 7.95 -1.01
N ILE A 107 -17.56 6.72 -0.91
CA ILE A 107 -18.98 6.42 -1.16
C ILE A 107 -19.75 6.43 0.15
N MET A 108 -20.75 7.30 0.22
CA MET A 108 -21.50 7.55 1.44
C MET A 108 -22.43 6.39 1.83
N ARG A 109 -22.60 6.08 3.13
CA ARG A 109 -21.92 6.65 4.33
C ARG A 109 -20.74 5.82 4.83
N ALA A 110 -20.67 4.55 4.46
CA ALA A 110 -19.62 3.65 4.95
C ALA A 110 -18.22 4.09 4.52
N GLY A 111 -18.08 4.75 3.37
CA GLY A 111 -16.80 5.28 2.88
C GLY A 111 -16.23 6.42 3.72
N GLU A 112 -17.05 7.16 4.49
CA GLU A 112 -16.55 8.22 5.38
C GLU A 112 -15.59 7.67 6.44
N ALA A 113 -15.84 6.45 6.92
CA ALA A 113 -14.99 5.80 7.90
C ALA A 113 -13.55 5.59 7.37
N MET A 114 -13.38 5.47 6.06
CA MET A 114 -12.07 5.26 5.43
C MET A 114 -11.32 6.55 5.13
N GLU A 115 -12.01 7.70 5.15
CA GLU A 115 -11.42 8.98 4.78
C GLU A 115 -10.31 9.41 5.75
N ALA A 116 -10.50 9.16 7.04
CA ALA A 116 -9.50 9.45 8.08
C ALA A 116 -8.20 8.68 7.83
N GLY A 117 -8.31 7.35 7.64
CA GLY A 117 -7.14 6.51 7.35
C GLY A 117 -6.42 6.91 6.07
N LEU A 118 -7.16 7.25 5.01
CA LEU A 118 -6.56 7.72 3.76
C LEU A 118 -5.84 9.06 3.94
N ARG A 119 -6.45 10.02 4.64
CA ARG A 119 -5.86 11.35 4.89
C ARG A 119 -4.57 11.25 5.72
N GLU A 120 -4.51 10.32 6.66
CA GLU A 120 -3.32 10.11 7.49
C GLU A 120 -2.17 9.51 6.69
N CYS A 121 -2.45 8.49 5.86
CA CYS A 121 -1.42 7.83 5.04
C CYS A 121 -0.96 8.67 3.84
N ALA A 122 -1.84 9.47 3.24
CA ALA A 122 -1.56 10.23 2.02
C ALA A 122 -0.91 11.61 2.25
N ARG A 123 -0.51 11.93 3.50
CA ARG A 123 0.14 13.22 3.85
C ARG A 123 1.57 13.39 3.33
N SER A 124 2.15 12.39 2.68
CA SER A 124 3.56 12.36 2.26
C SER A 124 3.86 13.05 0.92
N GLY A 125 2.90 13.76 0.31
CA GLY A 125 3.01 14.33 -1.04
C GLY A 125 2.99 15.85 -1.14
N SER A 126 3.56 16.58 -0.17
CA SER A 126 3.77 18.05 -0.27
C SER A 126 5.25 18.40 -0.35
#